data_AF-A0A382ETH5-F1
#
_entry.id   AF-A0A382ETH5-F1
#
_cell.length_a   1.000
_cell.length_b   1.000
_cell.length_c   1.000
_cell.angle_alpha   90.00
_cell.angle_beta   90.00
_cell.angle_gamma   90.00
#
_symmetry.space_group_name_H-M   'P 1'
#
loop_
_entity.id
_entity.type
_entity.pdbx_description
1 polymer ?
#
loop_
_entity_poly.entity_id
_entity_poly.type
_entity_poly.pdbx_seq_one_letter_code
_entity_poly.pdbx_strand_id
1 'polypeptide(L)' 'LEADLTTVGRHSAADILLDDVTVSRRHVEVERSGDRYRV' A
#
# COMPACT_ATOMS: atom_id res chain seq x y z
N LEU A 1 -1.73 -15.93 6.79
CA LEU A 1 -2.90 -15.08 6.49
C LEU A 1 -2.40 -13.95 5.63
N GLU A 2 -2.92 -13.82 4.41
CA GLU A 2 -2.71 -12.61 3.61
C GLU A 2 -3.46 -11.46 4.29
N ALA A 3 -2.86 -10.27 4.37
CA ALA A 3 -3.52 -9.11 4.95
C ALA A 3 -4.51 -8.50 3.93
N ASP A 4 -5.72 -8.16 4.37
CA ASP A 4 -6.74 -7.55 3.51
C ASP A 4 -6.43 -6.08 3.15
N LEU A 5 -5.42 -5.50 3.78
CA LEU A 5 -4.94 -4.16 3.51
C LEU A 5 -3.47 -4.22 3.09
N THR A 6 -3.16 -3.65 1.94
CA THR A 6 -1.79 -3.49 1.44
C THR A 6 -1.47 -2.01 1.33
N THR A 7 -0.46 -1.56 2.06
CA THR A 7 -0.05 -0.16 2.05
C THR A 7 1.10 0.06 1.06
N VAL A 8 1.04 1.19 0.34
CA VAL A 8 2.05 1.57 -0.65
C VAL A 8 2.58 2.95 -0.32
N GLY A 9 3.90 3.10 -0.26
CA GLY A 9 4.51 4.40 0.02
C GLY A 9 6.02 4.37 0.12
N ARG A 10 6.61 5.53 0.43
CA ARG A 10 8.06 5.73 0.59
C ARG A 10 8.59 5.31 1.96
N HIS A 11 7.71 5.09 2.94
CA HIS A 11 8.14 4.76 4.28
C HIS A 11 8.50 3.28 4.40
N SER A 12 9.51 2.95 5.20
CA SER A 12 9.94 1.57 5.47
C SER A 12 8.90 0.69 6.19
N ALA A 13 7.76 1.28 6.56
CA ALA A 13 6.63 0.59 7.17
C ALA A 13 5.51 0.27 6.17
N ALA A 14 5.68 0.66 4.90
CA ALA A 14 4.75 0.27 3.84
C ALA A 14 5.05 -1.16 3.37
N ASP A 15 4.01 -1.92 3.05
CA ASP A 15 4.13 -3.28 2.52
C ASP A 15 4.80 -3.27 1.13
N ILE A 16 4.47 -2.27 0.31
CA ILE A 16 5.09 -2.00 -0.98
C ILE A 16 5.85 -0.67 -0.88
N LEU A 17 7.18 -0.77 -0.87
CA LEU A 17 8.07 0.38 -0.81
C LEU A 17 8.30 0.99 -2.20
N LEU A 18 8.05 2.29 -2.33
CA LEU A 18 8.38 3.08 -3.52
C LEU A 18 9.35 4.19 -3.13
N ASP A 19 10.60 4.07 -3.58
CA ASP A 19 11.69 5.01 -3.24
C ASP A 19 11.75 6.21 -4.20
N ASP A 20 10.62 6.89 -4.35
CA ASP A 20 10.54 8.10 -5.16
C ASP A 20 10.14 9.30 -4.28
N VAL A 21 10.79 10.44 -4.50
CA VAL A 21 10.61 11.66 -3.70
C VAL A 21 9.21 12.27 -3.84
N THR A 22 8.53 12.02 -4.96
CA THR A 22 7.15 12.46 -5.22
C THR A 22 6.12 11.63 -4.45
N VAL A 23 6.54 10.47 -3.92
CA VAL A 23 5.66 9.55 -3.19
C VAL A 23 5.56 9.97 -1.72
N SER A 24 4.34 9.94 -1.20
CA SER A 24 4.05 10.20 0.21
C SER A 24 4.52 9.04 1.09
N ARG A 25 4.73 9.30 2.39
CA ARG A 25 5.07 8.24 3.36
C ARG A 25 4.01 7.13 3.40
N ARG A 26 2.74 7.52 3.25
CA ARG A 26 1.59 6.64 3.04
C ARG A 26 0.83 7.18 1.83
N HIS A 27 1.06 6.59 0.66
CA HIS A 27 0.60 7.15 -0.60
C HIS A 27 -0.71 6.53 -1.05
N VAL A 28 -0.82 5.22 -0.96
CA VAL A 28 -2.00 4.45 -1.35
C VAL A 28 -2.21 3.34 -0.33
N GLU A 29 -3.47 3.05 -0.03
CA GLU A 29 -3.88 1.89 0.76
C GLU A 29 -4.80 1.06 -0.14
N VAL A 30 -4.45 -0.19 -0.39
CA VAL A 30 -5.21 -1.10 -1.24
C VAL A 30 -5.95 -2.07 -0.35
N GLU A 31 -7.27 -1.99 -0.36
CA GLU A 31 -8.14 -2.93 0.34
C GLU A 31 -8.55 -4.06 -0.61
N ARG A 32 -8.34 -5.31 -0.17
CA ARG A 32 -8.82 -6.52 -0.84
C ARG A 32 -10.13 -6.95 -0.21
N SER A 33 -11.17 -7.02 -1.04
CA SER A 33 -12.49 -7.54 -0.67
C SER A 33 -12.86 -8.69 -1.61
N GLY A 34 -12.57 -9.92 -1.18
CA GLY A 34 -12.71 -11.12 -2.01
C GLY A 34 -11.78 -11.08 -3.23
N ASP A 35 -12.40 -11.03 -4.42
CA ASP A 35 -11.71 -10.92 -5.73
C ASP A 35 -11.60 -9.48 -6.24
N ARG A 36 -11.98 -8.49 -5.43
CA ARG A 36 -11.91 -7.06 -5.81
C ARG A 36 -10.85 -6.33 -5.00
N TYR A 37 -10.17 -5.40 -5.67
CA TYR A 37 -9.26 -4.45 -5.05
C TYR A 37 -9.84 -3.04 -5.13
N ARG A 38 -9.66 -2.27 -4.05
CA ARG A 38 -10.05 -0.87 -3.95
C ARG A 38 -8.88 -0.03 -3.43
N VAL A 39 -8.80 1.20 -3.91
CA VAL A 39 -7.89 2.26 -3.44
C VAL A 39 -8.70 3.39 -2.83
#